data_AF-A0A4Y7IKX7-F1
#
_entry.id   AF-A0A4Y7IKX7-F1
#
_cell.length_a   1.000
_cell.length_b   1.000
_cell.length_c   1.000
_cell.angle_alpha   90.00
_cell.angle_beta   90.00
_cell.angle_gamma   90.00
#
_symmetry.space_group_name_H-M   'P 1'
#
loop_
_entity.id
_entity.type
_entity.pdbx_description
1 polymer ?
#
loop_
_entity_poly.entity_id
_entity_poly.type
_entity_poly.pdbx_seq_one_letter_code
_entity_poly.pdbx_strand_id
1 'polypeptide(L)'
;MIKKFISQSYYLLHLGFLGALSISCTDYRQPLLLALLLSSSIVFHVSQLRQSMARRNLLVALVSFLLILNVAGVFSATFAVINKCRQTVWPGILSTAISSLNTTGFPLQKDESRIITVPSSWSGRFWGRTNCSQNSTGYFSCISGDCGSGKVECSGRSGKPPTTLAEFALNTPPGIDFFEVRLIDGLNLPMLVVPEGGKRGNCITTSFTCTSANYVITFCPPLTTINNGQIPEAVAANTISAGETLSPLQTITSKDGSFKMGLFTPGIYNYYIGIWYSIDTVSVQTVVWVANRDKPIKDPTSSEFKLLENGNLVLYDASKSLIWSTNSALSASNTTEAVLGDDGNLVIRDSSSPSVVYWQSFDHPTHIWLPGAKIGLNKKTNETQVLTSWRSPYDPAPGIFSLELDPTGISQYLIKWNKSKVYLTSGEWSEEAKNFPFVPEMGSNDIYNFSYISNEDESYFTYNLINSSILARFVLDVSGQIKQYTLRNLVWSQPKQFCDVHGICGPFGNCNQDTLKCECLPGFVERYPSDWNFTDSTGGCIRNSSWECGLRNGFSPIPISKLPEDPQSREVNSAESCNSACQKTCSCYGYAYENASCQ
;
A
#
# COMPACT_ATOMS: atom_id res chain seq x y z
N MET A 1 63.96 41.89 -31.07
CA MET A 1 62.82 42.79 -30.76
C MET A 1 61.73 42.06 -29.95
N ILE A 2 62.13 41.19 -29.01
CA ILE A 2 61.26 40.20 -28.33
C ILE A 2 61.16 40.46 -26.80
N LYS A 3 61.84 41.49 -26.27
CA LYS A 3 61.73 41.87 -24.84
C LYS A 3 60.85 43.09 -24.55
N LYS A 4 60.17 43.67 -25.55
CA LYS A 4 59.27 44.84 -25.36
C LYS A 4 57.78 44.57 -25.61
N PHE A 5 57.41 43.39 -26.13
CA PHE A 5 56.01 42.99 -26.32
C PHE A 5 55.42 42.18 -25.15
N ILE A 6 56.25 41.68 -24.23
CA ILE A 6 55.80 40.85 -23.10
C ILE A 6 55.30 41.71 -21.90
N SER A 7 55.54 43.03 -21.90
CA SER A 7 55.16 43.91 -20.78
C SER A 7 53.79 44.60 -20.94
N GLN A 8 53.15 44.56 -22.11
CA GLN A 8 51.84 45.21 -22.32
C GLN A 8 50.66 44.22 -22.30
N SER A 9 50.91 42.93 -22.52
CA SER A 9 49.87 41.89 -22.47
C SER A 9 49.49 41.48 -21.04
N TYR A 10 50.36 41.72 -20.05
CA TYR A 10 50.07 41.44 -18.63
C TYR A 10 49.20 42.50 -17.96
N TYR A 11 49.11 43.73 -18.51
CA TYR A 11 48.27 44.80 -17.98
C TYR A 11 46.81 44.73 -18.47
N LEU A 12 46.57 44.19 -19.68
CA LEU A 12 45.23 44.02 -20.24
C LEU A 12 44.50 42.77 -19.72
N LEU A 13 45.23 41.73 -19.28
CA LEU A 13 44.62 40.58 -18.60
C LEU A 13 44.20 40.88 -17.15
N HIS A 14 44.82 41.86 -16.49
CA HIS A 14 44.46 42.23 -15.11
C HIS A 14 43.35 43.28 -15.01
N LEU A 15 43.08 44.06 -16.07
CA LEU A 15 41.98 45.04 -16.11
C LEU A 15 40.65 44.43 -16.62
N GLY A 16 40.69 43.28 -17.33
CA GLY A 16 39.48 42.54 -17.72
C GLY A 16 38.86 41.69 -16.60
N PHE A 17 39.54 41.54 -15.46
CA PHE A 17 39.09 40.73 -14.33
C PHE A 17 38.44 41.53 -13.18
N LEU A 18 38.29 42.85 -13.32
CA LEU A 18 37.77 43.75 -12.26
C LEU A 18 36.52 44.56 -12.65
N GLY A 19 35.80 44.18 -13.71
CA GLY A 19 34.66 44.95 -14.22
C GLY A 19 33.56 44.13 -14.90
N ALA A 20 33.07 43.07 -14.26
CA ALA A 20 31.77 42.47 -14.60
C ALA A 20 31.21 41.80 -13.34
N LEU A 21 30.17 42.43 -12.81
CA LEU A 21 29.52 42.16 -11.54
C LEU A 21 28.74 40.84 -11.52
N SER A 22 28.51 40.37 -10.28
CA SER A 22 27.21 39.91 -9.80
C SER A 22 26.02 40.44 -10.60
N ILE A 23 25.24 39.58 -11.24
CA ILE A 23 23.79 39.71 -11.40
C ILE A 23 23.20 38.31 -11.55
N SER A 24 22.14 38.12 -10.77
CA SER A 24 21.26 36.98 -10.62
C SER A 24 20.70 36.44 -11.94
N CYS A 25 20.82 35.13 -12.17
CA CYS A 25 20.02 34.43 -13.17
C CYS A 25 18.66 34.06 -12.55
N THR A 26 17.73 34.99 -12.64
CA THR A 26 16.31 34.69 -12.82
C THR A 26 15.96 35.04 -14.25
N ASP A 27 15.31 34.09 -14.93
CA ASP A 27 14.72 34.17 -16.28
C ASP A 27 15.58 33.66 -17.45
N TYR A 28 15.13 32.54 -18.03
CA TYR A 28 15.75 31.79 -19.12
C TYR A 28 15.03 32.15 -20.42
N ARG A 29 15.51 33.16 -21.15
CA ARG A 29 15.22 33.30 -22.59
C ARG A 29 16.45 33.74 -23.38
N GLN A 30 16.80 32.88 -24.35
CA GLN A 30 17.68 33.08 -25.51
C GLN A 30 19.22 33.04 -25.34
N PRO A 31 19.82 31.82 -25.30
CA PRO A 31 21.25 31.63 -25.60
C PRO A 31 21.58 31.58 -27.11
N LEU A 32 20.59 31.36 -27.99
CA LEU A 32 20.84 31.28 -29.44
C LEU A 32 21.23 32.63 -30.08
N LEU A 33 20.71 33.76 -29.57
CA LEU A 33 20.97 35.08 -30.16
C LEU A 33 22.40 35.57 -29.87
N LEU A 34 22.93 35.32 -28.67
CA LEU A 34 24.27 35.75 -28.28
C LEU A 34 25.37 34.95 -29.02
N ALA A 35 25.13 33.66 -29.27
CA ALA A 35 26.01 32.80 -30.06
C ALA A 35 26.02 33.17 -31.57
N LEU A 36 24.88 33.61 -32.11
CA LEU A 36 24.77 34.10 -33.51
C LEU A 36 25.44 35.48 -33.70
N LEU A 37 25.42 36.33 -32.68
CA LEU A 37 26.08 37.65 -32.72
C LEU A 37 27.61 37.56 -32.54
N LEU A 38 28.11 36.60 -31.77
CA LEU A 38 29.55 36.36 -31.61
C LEU A 38 30.16 35.63 -32.82
N SER A 39 29.43 34.72 -33.47
CA SER A 39 29.90 34.02 -34.67
C SER A 39 30.01 34.94 -35.89
N SER A 40 29.08 35.88 -36.07
CA SER A 40 29.12 36.85 -37.17
C SER A 40 30.29 37.85 -37.07
N SER A 41 30.67 38.25 -35.85
CA SER A 41 31.79 39.18 -35.61
C SER A 41 33.17 38.54 -35.88
N ILE A 42 33.31 37.23 -35.62
CA ILE A 42 34.58 36.51 -35.82
C ILE A 42 34.80 36.12 -37.29
N VAL A 43 33.73 35.75 -38.00
CA VAL A 43 33.79 35.47 -39.45
C VAL A 43 34.18 36.73 -40.23
N PHE A 44 33.74 37.91 -39.79
CA PHE A 44 34.06 39.19 -40.45
C PHE A 44 35.56 39.55 -40.35
N HIS A 45 36.23 39.28 -39.22
CA HIS A 45 37.66 39.60 -39.05
C HIS A 45 38.64 38.57 -39.65
N VAL A 46 38.22 37.33 -39.88
CA VAL A 46 39.07 36.31 -40.55
C VAL A 46 39.15 36.53 -42.06
N SER A 47 38.23 37.33 -42.63
CA SER A 47 38.13 37.58 -44.08
C SER A 47 39.29 38.40 -44.69
N GLN A 48 40.13 39.09 -43.90
CA GLN A 48 41.15 40.02 -44.41
C GLN A 48 42.61 39.54 -44.44
N LEU A 49 42.93 38.28 -44.14
CA LEU A 49 44.33 37.79 -44.15
C LEU A 49 44.63 36.84 -45.33
N ARG A 50 45.70 37.13 -46.07
CA ARG A 50 46.10 36.49 -47.35
C ARG A 50 46.46 35.00 -47.24
N GLN A 51 46.23 34.31 -48.37
CA GLN A 51 46.26 32.87 -48.63
C GLN A 51 47.50 32.11 -48.10
N SER A 52 47.27 31.06 -47.31
CA SER A 52 48.24 29.96 -47.10
C SER A 52 47.54 28.72 -46.51
N MET A 53 48.05 27.52 -46.80
CA MET A 53 47.55 26.22 -46.31
C MET A 53 47.35 26.13 -44.78
N ALA A 54 47.96 27.03 -44.00
CA ALA A 54 47.72 27.16 -42.56
C ALA A 54 46.26 27.54 -42.23
N ARG A 55 45.52 28.21 -43.14
CA ARG A 55 44.10 28.54 -42.98
C ARG A 55 43.23 27.29 -42.90
N ARG A 56 43.51 26.27 -43.71
CA ARG A 56 42.69 25.05 -43.74
C ARG A 56 42.91 24.24 -42.47
N ASN A 57 44.16 24.11 -42.03
CA ASN A 57 44.48 23.34 -40.83
C ASN A 57 44.07 24.05 -39.54
N LEU A 58 44.18 25.38 -39.46
CA LEU A 58 43.73 26.14 -38.29
C LEU A 58 42.20 26.21 -38.21
N LEU A 59 41.50 26.39 -39.34
CA LEU A 59 40.04 26.38 -39.37
C LEU A 59 39.49 24.97 -39.09
N VAL A 60 40.13 23.92 -39.61
CA VAL A 60 39.79 22.53 -39.27
C VAL A 60 40.09 22.25 -37.81
N ALA A 61 41.24 22.67 -37.26
CA ALA A 61 41.55 22.50 -35.85
C ALA A 61 40.59 23.27 -34.92
N LEU A 62 40.18 24.49 -35.28
CA LEU A 62 39.19 25.28 -34.53
C LEU A 62 37.78 24.70 -34.66
N VAL A 63 37.39 24.23 -35.84
CA VAL A 63 36.10 23.56 -36.05
C VAL A 63 36.09 22.22 -35.34
N SER A 64 37.18 21.45 -35.36
CA SER A 64 37.34 20.22 -34.59
C SER A 64 37.37 20.50 -33.09
N PHE A 65 38.03 21.56 -32.62
CA PHE A 65 38.05 21.96 -31.21
C PHE A 65 36.69 22.49 -30.74
N LEU A 66 35.97 23.23 -31.59
CA LEU A 66 34.59 23.68 -31.35
C LEU A 66 33.61 22.50 -31.43
N LEU A 67 33.80 21.53 -32.32
CA LEU A 67 33.03 20.28 -32.33
C LEU A 67 33.33 19.45 -31.09
N ILE A 68 34.58 19.35 -30.64
CA ILE A 68 34.96 18.66 -29.40
C ILE A 68 34.39 19.38 -28.18
N LEU A 69 34.36 20.72 -28.15
CA LEU A 69 33.70 21.52 -27.11
C LEU A 69 32.16 21.40 -27.16
N ASN A 70 31.56 21.16 -28.34
CA ASN A 70 30.13 20.83 -28.48
C ASN A 70 29.82 19.35 -28.17
N VAL A 71 30.82 18.46 -28.16
CA VAL A 71 30.69 17.03 -27.85
C VAL A 71 30.99 16.71 -26.38
N ALA A 72 31.72 17.58 -25.67
CA ALA A 72 31.82 17.56 -24.22
C ALA A 72 30.79 18.51 -23.57
N GLY A 73 29.54 18.46 -24.03
CA GLY A 73 28.44 18.84 -23.15
C GLY A 73 28.48 17.86 -21.98
N VAL A 74 28.87 18.32 -20.80
CA VAL A 74 28.69 17.52 -19.57
C VAL A 74 27.19 17.37 -19.41
N PHE A 75 26.64 16.28 -19.93
CA PHE A 75 25.26 15.91 -19.68
C PHE A 75 25.15 15.73 -18.16
N SER A 76 24.23 16.45 -17.53
CA SER A 76 23.92 16.34 -16.11
C SER A 76 22.46 15.95 -15.98
N ALA A 77 22.13 15.04 -15.07
CA ALA A 77 20.76 14.75 -14.73
C ALA A 77 20.28 15.71 -13.63
N THR A 78 19.01 16.12 -13.68
CA THR A 78 18.41 16.96 -12.64
C THR A 78 17.33 16.21 -11.87
N PHE A 79 17.30 16.43 -10.57
CA PHE A 79 16.31 15.92 -9.64
C PHE A 79 15.51 17.10 -9.05
N ALA A 80 14.23 17.22 -9.41
CA ALA A 80 13.31 18.14 -8.73
C ALA A 80 12.75 17.45 -7.49
N VAL A 81 13.14 17.92 -6.30
CA VAL A 81 12.68 17.36 -5.02
C VAL A 81 11.59 18.25 -4.46
N ILE A 82 10.38 17.71 -4.28
CA ILE A 82 9.16 18.44 -3.93
C ILE A 82 8.62 17.93 -2.59
N ASN A 83 8.25 18.84 -1.70
CA ASN A 83 7.53 18.50 -0.47
C ASN A 83 6.03 18.82 -0.61
N LYS A 84 5.18 17.78 -0.60
CA LYS A 84 3.72 17.92 -0.56
C LYS A 84 3.14 17.51 0.80
N CYS A 85 3.98 17.19 1.78
CA CYS A 85 3.56 16.90 3.15
C CYS A 85 3.05 18.17 3.83
N ARG A 86 2.18 18.02 4.83
CA ARG A 86 1.65 19.16 5.62
C ARG A 86 2.72 19.87 6.46
N GLN A 87 3.83 19.19 6.72
CA GLN A 87 4.94 19.63 7.56
C GLN A 87 6.21 19.79 6.74
N THR A 88 7.18 20.54 7.29
CA THR A 88 8.53 20.62 6.71
C THR A 88 9.15 19.22 6.62
N VAL A 89 9.75 18.90 5.49
CA VAL A 89 10.56 17.70 5.29
C VAL A 89 11.99 18.15 5.10
N TRP A 90 12.95 17.39 5.64
CA TRP A 90 14.37 17.65 5.40
C TRP A 90 14.96 16.54 4.53
N PRO A 91 14.95 16.68 3.20
CA PRO A 91 15.61 15.72 2.33
C PRO A 91 17.07 15.48 2.72
N GLY A 92 17.51 14.23 2.60
CA GLY A 92 18.90 13.80 2.73
C GLY A 92 19.36 13.17 1.42
N ILE A 93 20.64 13.34 1.09
CA ILE A 93 21.25 12.80 -0.12
C ILE A 93 22.54 12.08 0.23
N LEU A 94 22.68 10.86 -0.29
CA LEU A 94 23.92 10.10 -0.29
C LEU A 94 24.41 10.02 -1.73
N SER A 95 25.66 10.42 -1.99
CA SER A 95 26.32 10.24 -3.27
C SER A 95 27.46 9.24 -3.11
N THR A 96 27.54 8.24 -3.97
CA THR A 96 28.69 7.31 -4.02
C THR A 96 29.77 7.78 -5.01
N ALA A 97 29.46 8.79 -5.83
CA ALA A 97 30.42 9.40 -6.75
C ALA A 97 31.41 10.33 -6.04
N ILE A 98 32.64 10.41 -6.57
CA ILE A 98 33.76 11.23 -6.04
C ILE A 98 33.51 12.74 -6.23
N SER A 99 32.53 13.13 -7.04
CA SER A 99 32.12 14.54 -7.22
C SER A 99 31.30 15.03 -6.03
N SER A 100 31.71 16.13 -5.40
CA SER A 100 30.94 16.78 -4.33
C SER A 100 29.63 17.36 -4.89
N LEU A 101 28.49 16.90 -4.36
CA LEU A 101 27.21 17.58 -4.55
C LEU A 101 27.21 18.93 -3.83
N ASN A 102 26.48 19.91 -4.35
CA ASN A 102 26.36 21.23 -3.73
C ASN A 102 25.65 21.19 -2.36
N THR A 103 24.89 20.13 -2.07
CA THR A 103 24.27 19.87 -0.77
C THR A 103 23.98 18.36 -0.64
N THR A 104 23.99 17.88 0.59
CA THR A 104 23.61 16.53 1.02
C THR A 104 22.44 16.53 2.00
N GLY A 105 21.90 17.70 2.34
CA GLY A 105 20.67 17.83 3.09
C GLY A 105 20.20 19.26 3.24
N PHE A 106 18.88 19.46 3.22
CA PHE A 106 18.25 20.79 3.24
C PHE A 106 16.81 20.70 3.75
N PRO A 107 16.19 21.81 4.21
CA PRO A 107 14.76 21.86 4.49
C PRO A 107 13.93 22.13 3.23
N LEU A 108 12.69 21.63 3.21
CA LEU A 108 11.63 22.00 2.27
C LEU A 108 10.32 22.23 3.04
N GLN A 109 9.74 23.42 2.92
CA GLN A 109 8.40 23.71 3.42
C GLN A 109 7.32 23.04 2.56
N LYS A 110 6.08 23.02 3.05
CA LYS A 110 4.94 22.52 2.27
C LYS A 110 4.85 23.27 0.93
N ASP A 111 4.68 22.50 -0.14
CA ASP A 111 4.60 22.96 -1.54
C ASP A 111 5.90 23.55 -2.11
N GLU A 112 6.99 23.53 -1.35
CA GLU A 112 8.31 23.94 -1.81
C GLU A 112 8.98 22.84 -2.65
N SER A 113 9.83 23.27 -3.59
CA SER A 113 10.65 22.37 -4.39
C SER A 113 12.08 22.89 -4.54
N ARG A 114 13.03 21.98 -4.71
CA ARG A 114 14.43 22.31 -4.96
C ARG A 114 15.02 21.37 -6.01
N ILE A 115 15.76 21.93 -6.96
CA ILE A 115 16.44 21.17 -8.01
C ILE A 115 17.85 20.81 -7.55
N ILE A 116 18.23 19.55 -7.74
CA ILE A 116 19.56 19.00 -7.48
C ILE A 116 20.15 18.50 -8.81
N THR A 117 21.32 19.01 -9.18
CA THR A 117 22.03 18.59 -10.38
C THR A 117 23.10 17.58 -10.03
N VAL A 118 23.13 16.45 -10.73
CA VAL A 118 24.14 15.39 -10.57
C VAL A 118 24.82 15.08 -11.91
N PRO A 119 26.00 14.45 -11.91
CA PRO A 119 26.64 13.98 -13.15
C PRO A 119 25.76 12.98 -13.92
N SER A 120 25.92 12.88 -15.25
CA SER A 120 25.18 11.91 -16.08
C SER A 120 25.38 10.45 -15.68
N SER A 121 26.54 10.11 -15.14
CA SER A 121 26.77 8.83 -14.46
C SER A 121 26.89 9.10 -12.97
N TRP A 122 25.85 8.71 -12.24
CA TRP A 122 25.75 8.99 -10.81
C TRP A 122 25.01 7.87 -10.09
N SER A 123 25.49 7.52 -8.91
CA SER A 123 24.80 6.60 -8.02
C SER A 123 24.65 7.23 -6.64
N GLY A 124 23.49 7.02 -6.04
CA GLY A 124 23.18 7.63 -4.76
C GLY A 124 21.75 7.40 -4.32
N ARG A 125 21.40 8.02 -3.19
CA ARG A 125 20.10 7.86 -2.54
C ARG A 125 19.50 9.19 -2.16
N PHE A 126 18.18 9.26 -2.22
CA PHE A 126 17.36 10.33 -1.67
C PHE A 126 16.39 9.77 -0.63
N TRP A 127 16.20 10.47 0.47
CA TRP A 127 15.16 10.15 1.47
C TRP A 127 14.69 11.41 2.18
N GLY A 128 13.56 11.31 2.88
CA GLY A 128 13.01 12.42 3.67
C GLY A 128 13.21 12.20 5.16
N ARG A 129 13.50 13.27 5.90
CA ARG A 129 13.57 13.28 7.37
C ARG A 129 12.43 14.10 7.94
N THR A 130 11.84 13.64 9.04
CA THR A 130 10.67 14.28 9.67
C THR A 130 10.92 14.64 11.13
N ASN A 131 10.17 15.64 11.60
CA ASN A 131 10.22 16.16 12.96
C ASN A 131 11.64 16.46 13.41
N CYS A 132 12.38 17.18 12.58
CA CYS A 132 13.75 17.57 12.87
C CYS A 132 13.80 18.83 13.72
N SER A 133 14.77 18.89 14.62
CA SER A 133 15.03 20.06 15.45
C SER A 133 16.53 20.26 15.64
N GLN A 134 16.91 21.48 15.99
CA GLN A 134 18.27 21.84 16.37
C GLN A 134 18.26 22.27 17.83
N ASN A 135 19.11 21.66 18.65
CA ASN A 135 19.21 22.02 20.06
C ASN A 135 20.06 23.29 20.26
N SER A 136 20.19 23.75 21.51
CA SER A 136 20.95 24.95 21.88
C SER A 136 22.46 24.87 21.58
N THR A 137 23.01 23.67 21.38
CA THR A 137 24.43 23.47 21.00
C THR A 137 24.64 23.40 19.49
N GLY A 138 23.57 23.58 18.70
CA GLY A 138 23.62 23.51 17.24
C GLY A 138 23.55 22.10 16.68
N TYR A 139 23.32 21.07 17.51
CA TYR A 139 23.17 19.69 17.07
C TYR A 139 21.77 19.47 16.46
N PHE A 140 21.76 19.02 15.20
CA PHE A 140 20.55 18.74 14.44
C PHE A 140 20.22 17.24 14.46
N SER A 141 18.97 16.92 14.75
CA SER A 141 18.47 15.54 14.78
C SER A 141 17.00 15.44 14.37
N CYS A 142 16.61 14.31 13.80
CA CYS A 142 15.25 14.00 13.36
C CYS A 142 14.69 12.75 14.05
N ILE A 143 13.36 12.69 14.20
CA ILE A 143 12.69 11.50 14.76
C ILE A 143 12.76 10.33 13.78
N SER A 144 12.63 10.58 12.47
CA SER A 144 12.75 9.55 11.43
C SER A 144 13.68 9.98 10.29
N GLY A 145 14.32 8.99 9.66
CA GLY A 145 15.24 9.18 8.53
C GLY A 145 16.56 9.87 8.87
N ASP A 146 16.84 10.15 10.14
CA ASP A 146 18.04 10.87 10.56
C ASP A 146 19.32 10.20 10.04
N CYS A 147 20.27 10.97 9.51
CA CYS A 147 21.54 10.43 8.98
C CYS A 147 22.68 10.42 10.01
N GLY A 148 22.41 10.85 11.24
CA GLY A 148 23.34 10.80 12.36
C GLY A 148 24.57 11.68 12.20
N SER A 149 24.53 12.70 11.34
CA SER A 149 25.64 13.64 11.15
C SER A 149 25.68 14.74 12.21
N GLY A 150 24.59 14.93 12.97
CA GLY A 150 24.41 16.06 13.89
C GLY A 150 24.22 17.41 13.19
N LYS A 151 24.08 17.42 11.85
CA LYS A 151 23.87 18.60 11.01
C LYS A 151 22.77 18.35 9.98
N VAL A 152 22.23 19.42 9.39
CA VAL A 152 21.29 19.28 8.26
C VAL A 152 21.94 18.53 7.10
N GLU A 153 23.23 18.78 6.85
CA GLU A 153 24.03 18.06 5.86
C GLU A 153 24.36 16.63 6.31
N CYS A 154 24.17 15.64 5.44
CA CYS A 154 24.39 14.22 5.77
C CYS A 154 25.81 13.72 5.54
N SER A 155 26.64 14.46 4.79
CA SER A 155 28.10 14.23 4.69
C SER A 155 28.48 12.77 4.39
N GLY A 156 27.78 12.13 3.45
CA GLY A 156 28.05 10.74 3.06
C GLY A 156 27.41 9.67 3.95
N ARG A 157 26.52 10.03 4.87
CA ARG A 157 25.74 9.08 5.69
C ARG A 157 24.34 8.87 5.09
N SER A 158 23.86 7.62 5.11
CA SER A 158 22.49 7.26 4.72
C SER A 158 21.51 7.51 5.89
N GLY A 159 20.22 7.62 5.58
CA GLY A 159 19.16 7.68 6.59
C GLY A 159 19.10 6.40 7.43
N LYS A 160 18.92 6.56 8.75
CA LYS A 160 18.70 5.46 9.69
C LYS A 160 17.26 4.94 9.58
N PRO A 161 17.04 3.61 9.62
CA PRO A 161 15.71 3.03 9.64
C PRO A 161 14.90 3.43 10.90
N PRO A 162 13.55 3.48 10.85
CA PRO A 162 12.72 3.25 9.66
C PRO A 162 12.81 4.41 8.67
N THR A 163 13.02 4.11 7.38
CA THR A 163 13.11 5.14 6.34
C THR A 163 12.67 4.62 4.97
N THR A 164 11.86 5.42 4.27
CA THR A 164 11.62 5.29 2.84
C THR A 164 12.75 5.98 2.09
N LEU A 165 13.44 5.26 1.19
CA LEU A 165 14.51 5.84 0.37
C LEU A 165 14.32 5.47 -1.10
N ALA A 166 14.75 6.36 -1.99
CA ALA A 166 14.93 6.06 -3.41
C ALA A 166 16.42 5.90 -3.70
N GLU A 167 16.79 4.78 -4.31
CA GLU A 167 18.16 4.47 -4.75
C GLU A 167 18.25 4.59 -6.27
N PHE A 168 19.33 5.20 -6.76
CA PHE A 168 19.54 5.51 -8.19
C PHE A 168 20.91 5.03 -8.65
N ALA A 169 20.97 4.56 -9.89
CA ALA A 169 22.18 4.32 -10.65
C ALA A 169 21.98 4.77 -12.11
N LEU A 170 22.56 5.92 -12.47
CA LEU A 170 22.40 6.55 -13.78
C LEU A 170 23.52 6.14 -14.75
N ASN A 171 23.16 5.99 -16.03
CA ASN A 171 24.05 5.66 -17.14
C ASN A 171 24.93 4.43 -16.88
N THR A 172 24.34 3.38 -16.30
CA THR A 172 24.98 2.08 -16.13
C THR A 172 25.12 1.38 -17.49
N PRO A 173 26.20 0.65 -17.81
CA PRO A 173 26.35 -0.05 -19.09
C PRO A 173 25.14 -0.98 -19.35
N PRO A 174 24.41 -0.89 -20.48
CA PRO A 174 24.77 -0.28 -21.78
C PRO A 174 24.33 1.19 -22.01
N GLY A 175 24.09 1.97 -20.96
CA GLY A 175 23.67 3.37 -21.00
C GLY A 175 22.31 3.64 -20.36
N ILE A 176 21.95 2.85 -19.34
CA ILE A 176 20.62 2.78 -18.73
C ILE A 176 20.65 3.37 -17.31
N ASP A 177 19.62 4.12 -16.99
CA ASP A 177 19.32 4.61 -15.66
C ASP A 177 18.41 3.63 -14.91
N PHE A 178 18.77 3.28 -13.68
CA PHE A 178 17.99 2.45 -12.77
C PHE A 178 17.59 3.25 -11.52
N PHE A 179 16.38 3.04 -11.03
CA PHE A 179 16.00 3.47 -9.70
C PHE A 179 14.98 2.55 -9.04
N GLU A 180 14.94 2.57 -7.71
CA GLU A 180 13.97 1.83 -6.91
C GLU A 180 13.65 2.57 -5.61
N VAL A 181 12.40 2.46 -5.14
CA VAL A 181 11.97 2.99 -3.84
C VAL A 181 11.87 1.83 -2.86
N ARG A 182 12.64 1.88 -1.77
CA ARG A 182 12.71 0.83 -0.74
C ARG A 182 12.22 1.34 0.61
N LEU A 183 11.55 0.45 1.34
CA LEU A 183 11.16 0.65 2.74
C LEU A 183 12.16 -0.09 3.62
N ILE A 184 13.10 0.63 4.24
CA ILE A 184 14.09 0.02 5.13
C ILE A 184 13.52 0.05 6.55
N ASP A 185 13.22 -1.13 7.08
CA ASP A 185 12.60 -1.40 8.40
C ASP A 185 11.34 -0.59 8.72
N GLY A 186 10.62 -0.11 7.68
CA GLY A 186 9.35 0.60 7.81
C GLY A 186 9.18 1.80 6.87
N LEU A 187 7.96 2.33 6.81
CA LEU A 187 7.59 3.54 6.07
C LEU A 187 7.70 4.76 6.98
N ASN A 188 8.48 5.77 6.60
CA ASN A 188 8.50 7.05 7.31
C ASN A 188 7.74 8.17 6.57
N LEU A 189 7.87 8.23 5.25
CA LEU A 189 7.17 9.15 4.36
C LEU A 189 6.78 8.44 3.06
N PRO A 190 5.57 8.64 2.52
CA PRO A 190 5.26 8.26 1.15
C PRO A 190 6.16 9.03 0.17
N MET A 191 6.71 8.35 -0.82
CA MET A 191 7.60 8.92 -1.83
C MET A 191 7.20 8.42 -3.21
N LEU A 192 7.12 9.32 -4.18
CA LEU A 192 6.94 9.02 -5.60
C LEU A 192 8.14 9.56 -6.38
N VAL A 193 8.67 8.75 -7.30
CA VAL A 193 9.72 9.14 -8.24
C VAL A 193 9.17 9.02 -9.65
N VAL A 194 9.23 10.10 -10.42
CA VAL A 194 8.77 10.16 -11.81
C VAL A 194 9.92 10.62 -12.71
N PRO A 195 10.32 9.87 -13.76
CA PRO A 195 11.27 10.36 -14.74
C PRO A 195 10.64 11.40 -15.68
N GLU A 196 11.33 12.51 -15.93
CA GLU A 196 10.98 13.56 -16.89
C GLU A 196 11.95 13.54 -18.09
N GLY A 197 11.46 13.12 -19.27
CA GLY A 197 12.24 13.08 -20.53
C GLY A 197 13.14 11.85 -20.71
N GLY A 198 13.58 11.60 -21.97
CA GLY A 198 14.47 10.49 -22.38
C GLY A 198 14.29 10.11 -23.87
N LYS A 199 15.31 9.56 -24.54
CA LYS A 199 15.18 9.09 -25.94
C LYS A 199 14.51 7.71 -26.00
N ARG A 200 13.37 7.63 -26.71
CA ARG A 200 12.60 6.44 -27.15
C ARG A 200 13.25 5.08 -26.81
N GLY A 201 12.77 4.47 -25.72
CA GLY A 201 12.95 3.08 -25.30
C GLY A 201 12.00 2.84 -24.11
N ASN A 202 11.27 1.72 -24.08
CA ASN A 202 10.17 1.49 -23.13
C ASN A 202 10.61 1.69 -21.66
N CYS A 203 10.09 2.72 -20.99
CA CYS A 203 10.12 2.81 -19.54
C CYS A 203 9.14 1.77 -18.96
N ILE A 204 9.61 0.53 -18.72
CA ILE A 204 8.82 -0.59 -18.17
C ILE A 204 8.84 -0.53 -16.64
N THR A 205 7.68 -0.70 -16.00
CA THR A 205 7.29 -0.12 -14.68
C THR A 205 7.55 -0.97 -13.43
N THR A 206 8.39 -1.99 -13.47
CA THR A 206 8.76 -2.77 -12.26
C THR A 206 10.26 -2.78 -11.95
N SER A 207 11.06 -2.22 -12.87
CA SER A 207 12.43 -1.71 -12.68
C SER A 207 12.67 -0.71 -13.81
N PHE A 208 12.57 0.59 -13.53
CA PHE A 208 12.57 1.59 -14.60
C PHE A 208 13.95 1.66 -15.25
N THR A 209 14.01 1.37 -16.56
CA THR A 209 15.17 1.60 -17.40
C THR A 209 14.90 2.84 -18.26
N CYS A 210 15.59 3.94 -17.97
CA CYS A 210 15.53 5.17 -18.76
C CYS A 210 16.89 5.45 -19.42
N THR A 211 16.95 6.31 -20.42
CA THR A 211 18.24 6.81 -20.94
C THR A 211 18.23 8.33 -20.95
N SER A 212 19.16 8.94 -20.21
CA SER A 212 19.33 10.40 -20.14
C SER A 212 18.07 11.14 -19.65
N ALA A 213 17.45 10.62 -18.59
CA ALA A 213 16.25 11.22 -17.99
C ALA A 213 16.59 12.25 -16.89
N ASN A 214 15.66 13.18 -16.66
CA ASN A 214 15.56 13.93 -15.41
C ASN A 214 14.57 13.23 -14.48
N TYR A 215 14.49 13.64 -13.21
CA TYR A 215 13.61 12.99 -12.23
C TYR A 215 12.91 13.99 -11.34
N VAL A 216 11.68 13.67 -10.94
CA VAL A 216 10.90 14.37 -9.92
C VAL A 216 10.70 13.43 -8.75
N ILE A 217 11.16 13.84 -7.57
CA ILE A 217 10.95 13.12 -6.30
C ILE A 217 9.94 13.91 -5.49
N THR A 218 8.77 13.33 -5.25
CA THR A 218 7.70 13.98 -4.47
C THR A 218 7.50 13.25 -3.14
N PHE A 219 7.69 13.97 -2.03
CA PHE A 219 7.32 13.51 -0.69
C PHE A 219 5.86 13.81 -0.41
N CYS A 220 5.12 12.83 0.12
CA CYS A 220 3.67 12.86 0.31
C CYS A 220 2.90 13.30 -0.96
N PRO A 221 3.13 12.63 -2.11
CA PRO A 221 2.51 13.01 -3.37
C PRO A 221 0.98 13.08 -3.25
N PRO A 222 0.32 14.10 -3.83
CA PRO A 222 -1.13 14.08 -3.97
C PRO A 222 -1.50 12.89 -4.87
N LEU A 223 -2.52 12.13 -4.48
CA LEU A 223 -2.89 10.86 -5.11
C LEU A 223 -3.35 10.99 -6.57
N THR A 224 -3.45 12.22 -7.10
CA THR A 224 -3.68 12.53 -8.51
C THR A 224 -2.41 12.45 -9.38
N THR A 225 -1.20 12.46 -8.81
CA THR A 225 0.07 12.60 -9.58
C THR A 225 0.77 11.29 -9.98
N ILE A 226 0.16 10.12 -9.75
CA ILE A 226 0.65 8.85 -10.32
C ILE A 226 0.26 8.72 -11.81
N ASN A 227 -0.64 9.58 -12.29
CA ASN A 227 -1.03 9.65 -13.69
C ASN A 227 -0.45 10.92 -14.31
N ASN A 228 0.58 10.80 -15.17
CA ASN A 228 0.75 11.65 -16.36
C ASN A 228 2.03 11.31 -17.15
N GLY A 229 1.96 10.28 -17.99
CA GLY A 229 2.09 10.55 -19.41
C GLY A 229 0.67 10.81 -19.91
N GLN A 230 0.43 11.94 -20.58
CA GLN A 230 -0.92 12.39 -20.96
C GLN A 230 -1.79 11.28 -21.57
N ILE A 231 -2.83 10.90 -20.85
CA ILE A 231 -4.08 10.41 -21.42
C ILE A 231 -5.14 11.32 -20.79
N PRO A 232 -6.02 11.96 -21.57
CA PRO A 232 -7.18 12.65 -21.02
C PRO A 232 -7.89 11.69 -20.08
N GLU A 233 -8.17 12.11 -18.84
CA GLU A 233 -9.03 11.38 -17.92
C GLU A 233 -10.37 11.20 -18.65
N ALA A 234 -10.53 10.04 -19.30
CA ALA A 234 -11.82 9.64 -19.82
C ALA A 234 -12.73 9.61 -18.60
N VAL A 235 -13.85 10.32 -18.66
CA VAL A 235 -14.92 10.20 -17.67
C VAL A 235 -15.09 8.71 -17.40
N ALA A 236 -14.66 8.24 -16.23
CA ALA A 236 -14.64 6.82 -15.93
C ALA A 236 -16.10 6.36 -15.90
N ALA A 237 -16.50 5.55 -16.89
CA ALA A 237 -17.84 5.01 -16.95
C ALA A 237 -18.09 4.18 -15.69
N ASN A 238 -19.30 4.23 -15.14
CA ASN A 238 -19.74 3.37 -14.05
C ASN A 238 -20.15 1.97 -14.54
N THR A 239 -19.86 1.65 -15.80
CA THR A 239 -20.37 0.50 -16.54
C THR A 239 -19.25 -0.18 -17.32
N ILE A 240 -19.30 -1.51 -17.39
CA ILE A 240 -18.54 -2.36 -18.31
C ILE A 240 -19.55 -3.03 -19.26
N SER A 241 -19.40 -2.79 -20.56
CA SER A 241 -20.28 -3.34 -21.59
C SER A 241 -19.94 -4.79 -21.92
N ALA A 242 -20.90 -5.55 -22.47
CA ALA A 242 -20.62 -6.88 -23.00
C ALA A 242 -19.51 -6.84 -24.06
N GLY A 243 -18.53 -7.75 -23.94
CA GLY A 243 -17.34 -7.81 -24.78
C GLY A 243 -16.21 -6.87 -24.36
N GLU A 244 -16.46 -5.93 -23.45
CA GLU A 244 -15.48 -4.97 -22.97
C GLU A 244 -14.52 -5.60 -21.95
N THR A 245 -13.23 -5.24 -22.08
CA THR A 245 -12.18 -5.64 -21.15
C THR A 245 -11.67 -4.40 -20.44
N LEU A 246 -11.67 -4.43 -19.10
CA LEU A 246 -11.10 -3.40 -18.26
C LEU A 246 -9.57 -3.52 -18.32
N SER A 247 -8.90 -2.45 -18.74
CA SER A 247 -7.43 -2.42 -18.73
C SER A 247 -6.90 -2.44 -17.30
N PRO A 248 -5.70 -2.98 -17.02
CA PRO A 248 -5.17 -3.11 -15.66
C PRO A 248 -5.07 -1.81 -14.86
N LEU A 249 -4.93 -0.66 -15.54
CA LEU A 249 -4.85 0.68 -14.95
C LEU A 249 -6.20 1.43 -14.96
N GLN A 250 -7.23 0.84 -15.55
CA GLN A 250 -8.54 1.46 -15.66
C GLN A 250 -9.38 1.09 -14.43
N THR A 251 -10.14 2.06 -13.93
CA THR A 251 -11.14 1.87 -12.88
C THR A 251 -12.50 2.30 -13.40
N ILE A 252 -13.56 1.66 -12.93
CA ILE A 252 -14.92 2.21 -13.04
C ILE A 252 -15.26 2.92 -11.72
N THR A 253 -16.05 3.99 -11.81
CA THR A 253 -16.43 4.82 -10.65
C THR A 253 -17.95 4.90 -10.59
N SER A 254 -18.54 4.84 -9.40
CA SER A 254 -19.98 5.07 -9.21
C SER A 254 -20.37 6.46 -9.72
N LYS A 255 -21.65 6.69 -10.02
CA LYS A 255 -22.10 7.95 -10.65
C LYS A 255 -21.87 9.15 -9.74
N ASP A 256 -22.03 8.95 -8.43
CA ASP A 256 -21.80 9.98 -7.42
C ASP A 256 -20.32 10.13 -7.01
N GLY A 257 -19.44 9.26 -7.51
CA GLY A 257 -18.02 9.27 -7.17
C GLY A 257 -17.67 8.61 -5.83
N SER A 258 -18.64 8.05 -5.09
CA SER A 258 -18.43 7.48 -3.75
C SER A 258 -17.65 6.17 -3.77
N PHE A 259 -17.76 5.37 -4.83
CA PHE A 259 -17.11 4.06 -4.95
C PHE A 259 -16.29 3.96 -6.23
N LYS A 260 -15.18 3.25 -6.16
CA LYS A 260 -14.33 2.89 -7.29
C LYS A 260 -14.09 1.40 -7.31
N MET A 261 -13.98 0.83 -8.49
CA MET A 261 -13.61 -0.56 -8.70
C MET A 261 -12.46 -0.66 -9.69
N GLY A 262 -11.53 -1.56 -9.39
CA GLY A 262 -10.43 -1.89 -10.29
C GLY A 262 -9.38 -2.74 -9.60
N LEU A 263 -8.17 -2.71 -10.15
CA LEU A 263 -7.04 -3.44 -9.60
C LEU A 263 -6.43 -2.71 -8.39
N PHE A 264 -6.10 -3.45 -7.33
CA PHE A 264 -5.38 -2.94 -6.17
C PHE A 264 -4.39 -3.98 -5.62
N THR A 265 -3.43 -3.52 -4.80
CA THR A 265 -2.47 -4.37 -4.08
C THR A 265 -2.39 -3.97 -2.61
N PRO A 266 -2.82 -4.82 -1.67
CA PRO A 266 -2.69 -4.55 -0.23
C PRO A 266 -1.29 -4.89 0.32
N GLY A 267 -0.49 -5.66 -0.43
CA GLY A 267 0.87 -6.09 -0.07
C GLY A 267 1.88 -5.86 -1.20
N ILE A 268 2.96 -6.65 -1.22
CA ILE A 268 4.13 -6.41 -2.09
C ILE A 268 4.02 -7.12 -3.46
N TYR A 269 3.29 -8.25 -3.55
CA TYR A 269 3.38 -9.15 -4.73
C TYR A 269 2.05 -9.71 -5.25
N ASN A 270 0.92 -9.35 -4.65
CA ASN A 270 -0.39 -9.93 -4.98
C ASN A 270 -1.36 -8.83 -5.39
N TYR A 271 -1.95 -8.98 -6.57
CA TYR A 271 -2.95 -8.04 -7.09
C TYR A 271 -4.35 -8.66 -7.08
N TYR A 272 -5.33 -7.81 -6.85
CA TYR A 272 -6.73 -8.20 -6.72
C TYR A 272 -7.63 -7.19 -7.41
N ILE A 273 -8.77 -7.66 -7.91
CA ILE A 273 -9.88 -6.79 -8.30
C ILE A 273 -10.73 -6.55 -7.07
N GLY A 274 -10.99 -5.28 -6.76
CA GLY A 274 -11.81 -4.91 -5.61
C GLY A 274 -12.62 -3.64 -5.84
N ILE A 275 -13.53 -3.39 -4.90
CA ILE A 275 -14.31 -2.17 -4.79
C ILE A 275 -13.86 -1.45 -3.52
N TRP A 276 -13.66 -0.15 -3.56
CA TRP A 276 -13.30 0.67 -2.40
C TRP A 276 -14.05 2.00 -2.42
N TYR A 277 -14.18 2.63 -1.26
CA TYR A 277 -14.61 4.02 -1.20
C TYR A 277 -13.59 4.92 -1.92
N SER A 278 -14.06 5.85 -2.75
CA SER A 278 -13.19 6.82 -3.40
C SER A 278 -12.39 7.61 -2.38
N ILE A 279 -11.17 8.01 -2.74
CA ILE A 279 -10.27 8.73 -1.83
C ILE A 279 -10.77 10.14 -1.51
N ASP A 280 -11.58 10.71 -2.40
CA ASP A 280 -12.28 11.97 -2.18
C ASP A 280 -13.35 11.82 -1.06
N THR A 281 -13.79 10.59 -0.83
CA THR A 281 -14.79 10.18 0.17
C THR A 281 -14.11 9.73 1.48
N VAL A 282 -12.94 9.06 1.42
CA VAL A 282 -12.16 8.58 2.59
C VAL A 282 -10.65 8.82 2.44
N SER A 283 -9.94 9.25 3.48
CA SER A 283 -8.48 9.52 3.34
C SER A 283 -7.56 8.29 3.46
N VAL A 284 -8.13 7.10 3.61
CA VAL A 284 -7.41 5.83 3.62
C VAL A 284 -8.19 4.88 2.74
N GLN A 285 -7.51 4.25 1.78
CA GLN A 285 -8.15 3.31 0.87
C GLN A 285 -8.81 2.19 1.68
N THR A 286 -10.13 2.13 1.62
CA THR A 286 -10.94 1.18 2.37
C THR A 286 -11.64 0.28 1.37
N VAL A 287 -11.09 -0.92 1.17
CA VAL A 287 -11.62 -1.93 0.25
C VAL A 287 -12.83 -2.59 0.90
N VAL A 288 -13.97 -2.55 0.21
CA VAL A 288 -15.26 -3.07 0.68
C VAL A 288 -15.59 -4.43 0.08
N TRP A 289 -15.02 -4.77 -1.07
CA TRP A 289 -15.26 -6.03 -1.74
C TRP A 289 -14.05 -6.45 -2.58
N VAL A 290 -13.82 -7.76 -2.72
CA VAL A 290 -12.68 -8.34 -3.45
C VAL A 290 -13.16 -9.57 -4.21
N ALA A 291 -12.95 -9.59 -5.53
CA ALA A 291 -13.38 -10.69 -6.39
C ALA A 291 -12.52 -11.94 -6.19
N ASN A 292 -11.23 -11.84 -6.54
CA ASN A 292 -10.30 -12.97 -6.63
C ASN A 292 -9.51 -13.20 -5.33
N ARG A 293 -10.18 -13.12 -4.17
CA ARG A 293 -9.50 -13.19 -2.87
C ARG A 293 -8.75 -14.51 -2.62
N ASP A 294 -9.25 -15.62 -3.16
CA ASP A 294 -8.61 -16.95 -3.04
C ASP A 294 -7.40 -17.13 -3.95
N LYS A 295 -7.39 -16.47 -5.11
CA LYS A 295 -6.39 -16.65 -6.15
C LYS A 295 -5.89 -15.28 -6.64
N PRO A 296 -4.80 -14.75 -6.06
CA PRO A 296 -4.25 -13.45 -6.47
C PRO A 296 -3.69 -13.48 -7.89
N ILE A 297 -3.69 -12.31 -8.53
CA ILE A 297 -2.98 -12.07 -9.79
C ILE A 297 -1.50 -11.80 -9.45
N LYS A 298 -0.59 -12.37 -10.24
CA LYS A 298 0.87 -12.18 -10.11
C LYS A 298 1.42 -11.17 -11.10
N ASP A 299 0.93 -11.21 -12.34
CA ASP A 299 1.22 -10.24 -13.37
C ASP A 299 -0.08 -9.52 -13.77
N PRO A 300 -0.30 -8.29 -13.28
CA PRO A 300 -1.51 -7.54 -13.59
C PRO A 300 -1.54 -7.07 -15.04
N THR A 301 -0.38 -6.84 -15.67
CA THR A 301 -0.30 -6.23 -17.01
C THR A 301 -0.81 -7.15 -18.11
N SER A 302 -0.66 -8.46 -17.89
CA SER A 302 -1.11 -9.51 -18.81
C SER A 302 -2.45 -10.13 -18.39
N SER A 303 -3.07 -9.65 -17.31
CA SER A 303 -4.37 -10.14 -16.83
C SER A 303 -5.52 -9.46 -17.56
N GLU A 304 -6.63 -10.17 -17.75
CA GLU A 304 -7.83 -9.64 -18.43
C GLU A 304 -9.05 -9.77 -17.54
N PHE A 305 -9.60 -8.64 -17.13
CA PHE A 305 -10.89 -8.57 -16.45
C PHE A 305 -11.95 -8.09 -17.44
N LYS A 306 -12.92 -8.94 -17.79
CA LYS A 306 -13.86 -8.64 -18.88
C LYS A 306 -15.24 -9.21 -18.68
N LEU A 307 -16.24 -8.50 -19.19
CA LEU A 307 -17.60 -9.00 -19.28
C LEU A 307 -17.77 -9.73 -20.62
N LEU A 308 -18.01 -11.03 -20.59
CA LEU A 308 -18.25 -11.81 -21.81
C LEU A 308 -19.63 -11.52 -22.41
N GLU A 309 -19.80 -11.78 -23.71
CA GLU A 309 -21.09 -11.62 -24.41
C GLU A 309 -22.22 -12.48 -23.83
N ASN A 310 -21.87 -13.56 -23.13
CA ASN A 310 -22.84 -14.40 -22.42
C ASN A 310 -23.20 -13.89 -21.01
N GLY A 311 -22.77 -12.68 -20.63
CA GLY A 311 -23.08 -12.06 -19.35
C GLY A 311 -22.27 -12.59 -18.16
N ASN A 312 -21.23 -13.40 -18.38
CA ASN A 312 -20.33 -13.85 -17.34
C ASN A 312 -19.15 -12.87 -17.20
N LEU A 313 -18.94 -12.32 -16.00
CA LEU A 313 -17.80 -11.44 -15.71
C LEU A 313 -16.64 -12.30 -15.23
N VAL A 314 -15.50 -12.22 -15.92
CA VAL A 314 -14.39 -13.16 -15.76
C VAL A 314 -13.06 -12.44 -15.61
N LEU A 315 -12.16 -13.07 -14.85
CA LEU A 315 -10.77 -12.68 -14.68
C LEU A 315 -9.85 -13.79 -15.18
N TYR A 316 -9.01 -13.50 -16.16
CA TYR A 316 -7.98 -14.40 -16.67
C TYR A 316 -6.57 -13.96 -16.29
N ASP A 317 -5.67 -14.93 -16.12
CA ASP A 317 -4.23 -14.66 -16.02
C ASP A 317 -3.56 -14.48 -17.39
N ALA A 318 -2.23 -14.23 -17.35
CA ALA A 318 -1.39 -14.09 -18.54
C ALA A 318 -1.45 -15.29 -19.51
N SER A 319 -1.72 -16.48 -18.98
CA SER A 319 -1.83 -17.73 -19.75
C SER A 319 -3.25 -18.02 -20.25
N LYS A 320 -4.19 -17.08 -20.06
CA LYS A 320 -5.64 -17.26 -20.29
C LYS A 320 -6.29 -18.32 -19.39
N SER A 321 -5.66 -18.64 -18.27
CA SER A 321 -6.28 -19.49 -17.25
C SER A 321 -7.28 -18.69 -16.45
N LEU A 322 -8.44 -19.30 -16.16
CA LEU A 322 -9.47 -18.66 -15.34
C LEU A 322 -8.97 -18.50 -13.89
N ILE A 323 -8.99 -17.27 -13.39
CA ILE A 323 -8.73 -16.95 -11.99
C ILE A 323 -10.04 -16.89 -11.21
N TRP A 324 -11.05 -16.19 -11.76
CA TRP A 324 -12.32 -15.93 -11.08
C TRP A 324 -13.43 -15.67 -12.10
N SER A 325 -14.68 -16.02 -11.76
CA SER A 325 -15.88 -15.71 -12.55
C SER A 325 -17.12 -15.58 -11.67
N THR A 326 -18.13 -14.85 -12.16
CA THR A 326 -19.46 -14.77 -11.52
C THR A 326 -20.28 -16.05 -11.67
N ASN A 327 -19.92 -16.92 -12.61
CA ASN A 327 -20.68 -18.12 -12.98
C ASN A 327 -22.12 -17.81 -13.41
N SER A 328 -22.37 -16.58 -13.85
CA SER A 328 -23.68 -16.06 -14.26
C SER A 328 -23.92 -16.23 -15.76
N ALA A 329 -23.38 -17.28 -16.39
CA ALA A 329 -23.48 -17.46 -17.84
C ALA A 329 -24.96 -17.58 -18.25
N LEU A 330 -25.48 -16.53 -18.87
CA LEU A 330 -26.84 -16.49 -19.39
C LEU A 330 -26.87 -17.09 -20.79
N SER A 331 -28.04 -17.60 -21.17
CA SER A 331 -28.37 -17.89 -22.57
C SER A 331 -28.46 -16.57 -23.34
N ALA A 332 -27.31 -16.07 -23.80
CA ALA A 332 -27.09 -15.04 -24.81
C ALA A 332 -28.12 -13.89 -24.86
N SER A 333 -27.87 -12.81 -24.11
CA SER A 333 -28.46 -11.50 -24.43
C SER A 333 -27.37 -10.46 -24.60
N ASN A 334 -27.33 -9.85 -25.79
CA ASN A 334 -26.40 -8.76 -26.16
C ASN A 334 -26.67 -7.46 -25.37
N THR A 335 -27.68 -7.44 -24.51
CA THR A 335 -28.07 -6.30 -23.67
C THR A 335 -27.43 -6.35 -22.27
N THR A 336 -26.51 -7.26 -21.98
CA THR A 336 -25.94 -7.37 -20.62
C THR A 336 -24.89 -6.30 -20.34
N GLU A 337 -24.96 -5.68 -19.17
CA GLU A 337 -23.95 -4.74 -18.68
C GLU A 337 -23.62 -4.98 -17.20
N ALA A 338 -22.38 -4.68 -16.79
CA ALA A 338 -21.98 -4.68 -15.39
C ALA A 338 -21.86 -3.23 -14.90
N VAL A 339 -22.56 -2.87 -13.83
CA VAL A 339 -22.71 -1.49 -13.36
C VAL A 339 -22.35 -1.39 -11.89
N LEU A 340 -21.47 -0.44 -11.54
CA LEU A 340 -21.17 -0.09 -10.15
C LEU A 340 -22.18 0.95 -9.65
N GLY A 341 -22.96 0.58 -8.63
CA GLY A 341 -23.92 1.44 -7.95
C GLY A 341 -23.27 2.41 -6.97
N ASP A 342 -24.01 3.47 -6.63
CA ASP A 342 -23.63 4.47 -5.62
C ASP A 342 -23.73 3.93 -4.18
N ASP A 343 -24.32 2.74 -4.01
CA ASP A 343 -24.33 1.94 -2.78
C ASP A 343 -23.09 1.01 -2.66
N GLY A 344 -22.24 0.99 -3.69
CA GLY A 344 -21.07 0.12 -3.78
C GLY A 344 -21.39 -1.30 -4.29
N ASN A 345 -22.62 -1.57 -4.72
CA ASN A 345 -23.00 -2.85 -5.30
C ASN A 345 -22.63 -2.90 -6.79
N LEU A 346 -21.81 -3.86 -7.18
CA LEU A 346 -21.58 -4.20 -8.59
C LEU A 346 -22.66 -5.18 -9.05
N VAL A 347 -23.48 -4.77 -10.03
CA VAL A 347 -24.58 -5.57 -10.56
C VAL A 347 -24.35 -5.92 -12.03
N ILE A 348 -24.59 -7.17 -12.42
CA ILE A 348 -24.74 -7.58 -13.82
C ILE A 348 -26.24 -7.62 -14.09
N ARG A 349 -26.69 -6.81 -15.04
CA ARG A 349 -28.12 -6.63 -15.34
C ARG A 349 -28.38 -6.44 -16.82
N ASP A 350 -29.64 -6.52 -17.19
CA ASP A 350 -30.08 -6.15 -18.53
C ASP A 350 -30.07 -4.61 -18.68
N SER A 351 -29.43 -4.11 -19.73
CA SER A 351 -29.36 -2.68 -20.05
C SER A 351 -30.69 -2.11 -20.57
N SER A 352 -31.51 -2.94 -21.22
CA SER A 352 -32.87 -2.57 -21.68
C SER A 352 -33.89 -2.63 -20.56
N SER A 353 -33.70 -3.53 -19.60
CA SER A 353 -34.57 -3.72 -18.43
C SER A 353 -33.75 -3.76 -17.14
N PRO A 354 -33.34 -2.59 -16.59
CA PRO A 354 -32.43 -2.52 -15.44
C PRO A 354 -32.91 -3.23 -14.16
N SER A 355 -34.21 -3.54 -14.05
CA SER A 355 -34.78 -4.32 -12.94
C SER A 355 -34.42 -5.81 -12.98
N VAL A 356 -34.00 -6.32 -14.14
CA VAL A 356 -33.57 -7.72 -14.30
C VAL A 356 -32.09 -7.82 -13.94
N VAL A 357 -31.83 -8.25 -12.71
CA VAL A 357 -30.49 -8.47 -12.18
C VAL A 357 -30.14 -9.95 -12.29
N TYR A 358 -28.99 -10.25 -12.88
CA TYR A 358 -28.50 -11.61 -13.09
C TYR A 358 -27.48 -12.03 -12.05
N TRP A 359 -26.71 -11.06 -11.52
CA TRP A 359 -25.71 -11.28 -10.50
C TRP A 359 -25.44 -9.97 -9.76
N GLN A 360 -25.10 -10.03 -8.48
CA GLN A 360 -24.68 -8.85 -7.72
C GLN A 360 -23.63 -9.17 -6.66
N SER A 361 -22.72 -8.23 -6.42
CA SER A 361 -21.64 -8.37 -5.43
C SER A 361 -22.15 -8.50 -3.99
N PHE A 362 -23.30 -7.90 -3.68
CA PHE A 362 -23.91 -7.98 -2.35
C PHE A 362 -24.33 -9.41 -1.97
N ASP A 363 -24.53 -10.30 -2.93
CA ASP A 363 -24.81 -11.72 -2.65
C ASP A 363 -23.56 -12.53 -2.32
N HIS A 364 -22.37 -11.93 -2.53
CA HIS A 364 -21.06 -12.53 -2.34
C HIS A 364 -20.17 -11.65 -1.47
N PRO A 365 -20.53 -11.41 -0.19
CA PRO A 365 -19.78 -10.51 0.68
C PRO A 365 -18.35 -11.01 0.94
N THR A 366 -17.44 -10.07 1.26
CA THR A 366 -16.08 -10.42 1.69
C THR A 366 -15.93 -10.29 3.20
N HIS A 367 -15.40 -9.19 3.70
CA HIS A 367 -15.20 -8.90 5.13
C HIS A 367 -15.98 -7.65 5.57
N ILE A 368 -16.54 -6.90 4.61
CA ILE A 368 -17.36 -5.71 4.86
C ILE A 368 -18.81 -6.02 4.53
N TRP A 369 -19.69 -5.52 5.38
CA TRP A 369 -21.12 -5.46 5.15
C TRP A 369 -21.56 -3.99 5.07
N LEU A 370 -22.10 -3.60 3.92
CA LEU A 370 -22.49 -2.23 3.56
C LEU A 370 -23.98 -1.99 3.76
N PRO A 371 -24.44 -0.72 3.83
CA PRO A 371 -25.85 -0.39 3.88
C PRO A 371 -26.59 -0.95 2.66
N GLY A 372 -27.81 -1.46 2.85
CA GLY A 372 -28.63 -2.09 1.82
C GLY A 372 -28.28 -3.55 1.50
N ALA A 373 -27.07 -4.00 1.84
CA ALA A 373 -26.69 -5.40 1.68
C ALA A 373 -27.39 -6.30 2.72
N LYS A 374 -27.51 -7.58 2.40
CA LYS A 374 -28.08 -8.60 3.28
C LYS A 374 -26.97 -9.47 3.87
N ILE A 375 -27.23 -10.01 5.06
CA ILE A 375 -26.64 -11.26 5.53
C ILE A 375 -27.82 -12.24 5.63
N GLY A 376 -27.94 -13.09 4.62
CA GLY A 376 -29.10 -13.95 4.41
C GLY A 376 -28.86 -15.45 4.65
N LEU A 377 -29.96 -16.17 4.80
CA LEU A 377 -30.11 -17.62 4.82
C LEU A 377 -31.21 -17.98 3.81
N ASN A 378 -30.85 -18.75 2.79
CA ASN A 378 -31.81 -19.35 1.87
C ASN A 378 -32.40 -20.60 2.53
N LYS A 379 -33.70 -20.59 2.83
CA LYS A 379 -34.37 -21.70 3.53
C LYS A 379 -34.63 -22.91 2.66
N LYS A 380 -34.58 -22.75 1.32
CA LYS A 380 -34.75 -23.85 0.36
C LYS A 380 -33.48 -24.66 0.19
N THR A 381 -32.33 -23.99 0.08
CA THR A 381 -31.02 -24.65 -0.09
C THR A 381 -30.28 -24.86 1.23
N ASN A 382 -30.72 -24.19 2.30
CA ASN A 382 -30.04 -24.11 3.59
C ASN A 382 -28.63 -23.50 3.49
N GLU A 383 -28.44 -22.58 2.55
CA GLU A 383 -27.18 -21.88 2.32
C GLU A 383 -27.22 -20.48 2.93
N THR A 384 -26.16 -20.11 3.65
CA THR A 384 -25.97 -18.81 4.27
C THR A 384 -25.03 -17.93 3.45
N GLN A 385 -25.27 -16.62 3.47
CA GLN A 385 -24.26 -15.64 3.10
C GLN A 385 -23.26 -15.52 4.23
N VAL A 386 -21.97 -15.73 3.92
CA VAL A 386 -20.91 -15.78 4.92
C VAL A 386 -19.96 -14.60 4.74
N LEU A 387 -19.94 -13.72 5.74
CA LEU A 387 -18.94 -12.67 5.85
C LEU A 387 -17.66 -13.30 6.44
N THR A 388 -16.53 -13.21 5.76
CA THR A 388 -15.26 -13.83 6.17
C THR A 388 -14.15 -12.79 6.26
N SER A 389 -13.47 -12.74 7.40
CA SER A 389 -12.36 -11.79 7.63
C SER A 389 -11.29 -11.91 6.55
N TRP A 390 -10.46 -10.89 6.41
CA TRP A 390 -9.18 -11.06 5.73
C TRP A 390 -8.27 -11.96 6.57
N ARG A 391 -7.26 -12.55 5.93
CA ARG A 391 -6.24 -13.36 6.60
C ARG A 391 -5.31 -12.47 7.42
N SER A 392 -4.89 -11.35 6.84
CA SER A 392 -4.08 -10.34 7.52
C SER A 392 -4.39 -8.96 6.92
N PRO A 393 -3.93 -7.85 7.53
CA PRO A 393 -4.12 -6.51 6.97
C PRO A 393 -3.55 -6.32 5.56
N TYR A 394 -2.62 -7.19 5.16
CA TYR A 394 -1.92 -7.13 3.87
C TYR A 394 -2.33 -8.26 2.91
N ASP A 395 -3.23 -9.15 3.35
CA ASP A 395 -3.69 -10.29 2.56
C ASP A 395 -5.21 -10.50 2.65
N PRO A 396 -5.95 -10.22 1.57
CA PRO A 396 -7.40 -10.31 1.53
C PRO A 396 -7.94 -11.73 1.38
N ALA A 397 -7.07 -12.73 1.27
CA ALA A 397 -7.47 -14.13 1.28
C ALA A 397 -8.39 -14.43 2.48
N PRO A 398 -9.31 -15.41 2.38
CA PRO A 398 -10.18 -15.77 3.49
C PRO A 398 -9.39 -16.09 4.75
N GLY A 399 -9.66 -15.35 5.82
CA GLY A 399 -9.14 -15.61 7.15
C GLY A 399 -9.92 -16.71 7.86
N ILE A 400 -9.56 -16.94 9.12
CA ILE A 400 -10.13 -18.02 9.93
C ILE A 400 -11.49 -17.66 10.56
N PHE A 401 -11.85 -16.37 10.61
CA PHE A 401 -13.07 -15.88 11.24
C PHE A 401 -14.17 -15.66 10.21
N SER A 402 -15.38 -16.11 10.54
CA SER A 402 -16.56 -15.96 9.68
C SER A 402 -17.80 -15.59 10.49
N LEU A 403 -18.72 -14.83 9.89
CA LEU A 403 -20.03 -14.47 10.42
C LEU A 403 -21.12 -14.89 9.43
N GLU A 404 -22.18 -15.51 9.95
CA GLU A 404 -23.36 -15.92 9.18
C GLU A 404 -24.62 -15.89 10.04
N LEU A 405 -25.80 -15.94 9.43
CA LEU A 405 -27.04 -16.22 10.16
C LEU A 405 -27.06 -17.67 10.67
N ASP A 406 -27.77 -17.89 11.77
CA ASP A 406 -27.93 -19.23 12.33
C ASP A 406 -28.68 -20.15 11.35
N PRO A 407 -28.02 -21.19 10.79
CA PRO A 407 -28.62 -22.08 9.81
C PRO A 407 -29.75 -22.95 10.40
N THR A 408 -29.92 -22.97 11.73
CA THR A 408 -31.06 -23.64 12.38
C THR A 408 -32.37 -22.85 12.25
N GLY A 409 -32.31 -21.60 11.77
CA GLY A 409 -33.47 -20.72 11.59
C GLY A 409 -33.76 -19.80 12.78
N ILE A 410 -32.97 -19.89 13.85
CA ILE A 410 -33.01 -18.92 14.96
C ILE A 410 -32.62 -17.54 14.41
N SER A 411 -33.33 -16.48 14.82
CA SER A 411 -33.12 -15.12 14.34
C SER A 411 -31.89 -14.45 14.95
N GLN A 412 -30.72 -15.06 14.80
CA GLN A 412 -29.45 -14.57 15.32
C GLN A 412 -28.35 -14.73 14.29
N TYR A 413 -27.27 -13.97 14.44
CA TYR A 413 -26.02 -14.24 13.74
C TYR A 413 -25.01 -14.91 14.67
N LEU A 414 -24.16 -15.73 14.06
CA LEU A 414 -23.10 -16.49 14.71
C LEU A 414 -21.76 -15.99 14.19
N ILE A 415 -20.77 -15.85 15.08
CA ILE A 415 -19.38 -15.70 14.68
C ILE A 415 -18.64 -16.99 15.01
N LYS A 416 -17.96 -17.52 13.98
CA LYS A 416 -17.33 -18.83 13.99
C LYS A 416 -15.83 -18.71 13.74
N TRP A 417 -15.07 -19.49 14.49
CA TRP A 417 -13.67 -19.77 14.22
C TRP A 417 -13.58 -21.03 13.36
N ASN A 418 -12.77 -20.95 12.31
CA ASN A 418 -12.53 -22.01 11.34
C ASN A 418 -13.84 -22.64 10.81
N LYS A 419 -14.83 -21.78 10.52
CA LYS A 419 -16.16 -22.10 9.99
C LYS A 419 -16.99 -23.11 10.81
N SER A 420 -16.54 -23.50 12.00
CA SER A 420 -17.10 -24.65 12.74
C SER A 420 -17.40 -24.30 14.19
N LYS A 421 -16.44 -23.72 14.92
CA LYS A 421 -16.61 -23.40 16.34
C LYS A 421 -17.27 -22.04 16.49
N VAL A 422 -18.52 -22.01 16.92
CA VAL A 422 -19.20 -20.77 17.33
C VAL A 422 -18.56 -20.27 18.62
N TYR A 423 -18.10 -19.01 18.63
CA TYR A 423 -17.58 -18.36 19.83
C TYR A 423 -18.35 -17.10 20.23
N LEU A 424 -19.22 -16.60 19.36
CA LEU A 424 -20.12 -15.52 19.69
C LEU A 424 -21.47 -15.73 19.02
N THR A 425 -22.54 -15.44 19.76
CA THR A 425 -23.91 -15.33 19.23
C THR A 425 -24.41 -13.91 19.50
N SER A 426 -25.25 -13.39 18.61
CA SER A 426 -25.90 -12.09 18.83
C SER A 426 -27.05 -12.17 19.84
N GLY A 427 -27.59 -13.37 20.05
CA GLY A 427 -28.92 -13.58 20.62
C GLY A 427 -30.01 -13.33 19.58
N GLU A 428 -31.22 -13.80 19.86
CA GLU A 428 -32.38 -13.66 18.97
C GLU A 428 -32.78 -12.20 18.78
N TRP A 429 -33.14 -11.85 17.55
CA TRP A 429 -33.55 -10.51 17.15
C TRP A 429 -34.80 -10.06 17.89
N SER A 430 -34.74 -8.85 18.47
CA SER A 430 -35.89 -8.19 19.09
C SER A 430 -36.49 -7.16 18.13
N GLU A 431 -37.72 -7.40 17.68
CA GLU A 431 -38.46 -6.45 16.84
C GLU A 431 -38.85 -5.18 17.59
N GLU A 432 -39.11 -5.26 18.90
CA GLU A 432 -39.47 -4.12 19.74
C GLU A 432 -38.27 -3.17 19.95
N ALA A 433 -37.10 -3.74 20.27
CA ALA A 433 -35.89 -2.96 20.53
C ALA A 433 -35.05 -2.69 19.27
N LYS A 434 -35.43 -3.27 18.12
CA LYS A 434 -34.69 -3.22 16.84
C LYS A 434 -33.20 -3.52 16.99
N ASN A 435 -32.88 -4.50 17.83
CA ASN A 435 -31.51 -4.90 18.12
C ASN A 435 -31.39 -6.39 18.40
N PHE A 436 -30.13 -6.84 18.51
CA PHE A 436 -29.81 -8.11 19.12
C PHE A 436 -29.43 -7.87 20.60
N PRO A 437 -29.91 -8.70 21.54
CA PRO A 437 -29.78 -8.43 22.98
C PRO A 437 -28.33 -8.43 23.48
N PHE A 438 -27.44 -9.19 22.83
CA PHE A 438 -26.00 -9.18 23.16
C PHE A 438 -25.22 -8.09 22.41
N VAL A 439 -25.93 -7.23 21.66
CA VAL A 439 -25.40 -6.07 20.95
C VAL A 439 -26.32 -4.86 21.19
N PRO A 440 -26.52 -4.47 22.46
CA PRO A 440 -27.48 -3.42 22.81
C PRO A 440 -27.15 -2.07 22.16
N GLU A 441 -25.89 -1.83 21.81
CA GLU A 441 -25.42 -0.63 21.10
C GLU A 441 -26.10 -0.41 19.73
N MET A 442 -26.78 -1.42 19.18
CA MET A 442 -27.59 -1.28 17.97
C MET A 442 -28.95 -0.60 18.21
N GLY A 443 -29.53 -0.73 19.40
CA GLY A 443 -30.93 -0.35 19.67
C GLY A 443 -31.18 1.14 19.93
N SER A 444 -30.16 1.99 19.86
CA SER A 444 -30.25 3.42 20.18
C SER A 444 -29.55 4.25 19.12
N ASN A 445 -30.07 4.26 17.89
CA ASN A 445 -29.34 4.86 16.78
C ASN A 445 -30.22 5.62 15.77
N ASP A 446 -30.18 6.95 15.82
CA ASP A 446 -30.85 7.85 14.87
C ASP A 446 -30.22 7.85 13.46
N ILE A 447 -29.19 7.02 13.24
CA ILE A 447 -28.44 6.94 11.97
C ILE A 447 -28.85 5.71 11.16
N TYR A 448 -29.22 4.62 11.82
CA TYR A 448 -29.38 3.30 11.20
C TYR A 448 -30.80 2.80 11.33
N ASN A 449 -31.32 2.21 10.27
CA ASN A 449 -32.58 1.47 10.26
C ASN A 449 -32.26 -0.01 10.05
N PHE A 450 -32.17 -0.75 11.15
CA PHE A 450 -31.92 -2.19 11.15
C PHE A 450 -33.22 -2.97 10.97
N SER A 451 -33.17 -4.08 10.23
CA SER A 451 -34.33 -4.94 10.04
C SER A 451 -33.91 -6.39 9.87
N TYR A 452 -34.68 -7.28 10.49
CA TYR A 452 -34.61 -8.72 10.25
C TYR A 452 -35.90 -9.14 9.55
N ILE A 453 -35.78 -9.79 8.40
CA ILE A 453 -36.92 -10.25 7.61
C ILE A 453 -36.84 -11.76 7.52
N SER A 454 -37.97 -12.44 7.70
CA SER A 454 -38.08 -13.89 7.64
C SER A 454 -39.38 -14.27 6.96
N ASN A 455 -39.29 -14.92 5.81
CA ASN A 455 -40.44 -15.43 5.03
C ASN A 455 -40.24 -16.91 4.70
N GLU A 456 -41.05 -17.48 3.81
CA GLU A 456 -40.97 -18.91 3.44
C GLU A 456 -39.69 -19.26 2.66
N ASP A 457 -39.10 -18.30 1.94
CA ASP A 457 -37.97 -18.51 1.04
C ASP A 457 -36.63 -18.18 1.68
N GLU A 458 -36.56 -17.07 2.43
CA GLU A 458 -35.33 -16.55 3.02
C GLU A 458 -35.54 -15.94 4.42
N SER A 459 -34.45 -15.92 5.18
CA SER A 459 -34.28 -15.04 6.34
C SER A 459 -33.07 -14.15 6.10
N TYR A 460 -33.13 -12.87 6.42
CA TYR A 460 -31.98 -11.99 6.28
C TYR A 460 -31.99 -10.84 7.27
N PHE A 461 -30.78 -10.44 7.64
CA PHE A 461 -30.52 -9.22 8.39
C PHE A 461 -29.99 -8.15 7.42
N THR A 462 -30.56 -6.94 7.47
CA THR A 462 -30.18 -5.80 6.64
C THR A 462 -30.18 -4.51 7.46
N TYR A 463 -29.49 -3.47 6.98
CA TYR A 463 -29.61 -2.13 7.52
C TYR A 463 -29.54 -1.08 6.42
N ASN A 464 -30.26 0.01 6.60
CA ASN A 464 -30.16 1.19 5.77
C ASN A 464 -29.76 2.40 6.62
N LEU A 465 -29.26 3.45 5.97
CA LEU A 465 -28.96 4.72 6.64
C LEU A 465 -30.12 5.68 6.46
N ILE A 466 -30.50 6.36 7.53
CA ILE A 466 -31.54 7.41 7.49
C ILE A 466 -31.06 8.59 6.63
N ASN A 467 -29.75 8.90 6.70
CA ASN A 467 -29.09 9.84 5.81
C ASN A 467 -27.99 9.11 5.03
N SER A 468 -28.19 8.98 3.71
CA SER A 468 -27.25 8.30 2.79
C SER A 468 -25.91 9.00 2.61
N SER A 469 -25.78 10.26 3.05
CA SER A 469 -24.49 10.98 3.02
C SER A 469 -23.52 10.53 4.11
N ILE A 470 -23.98 9.76 5.10
CA ILE A 470 -23.14 9.23 6.18
C ILE A 470 -22.44 7.96 5.67
N LEU A 471 -21.13 7.88 5.84
CA LEU A 471 -20.41 6.62 5.59
C LEU A 471 -20.53 5.73 6.81
N ALA A 472 -21.04 4.52 6.63
CA ALA A 472 -21.11 3.55 7.70
C ALA A 472 -20.95 2.13 7.17
N ARG A 473 -20.29 1.28 7.95
CA ARG A 473 -19.99 -0.10 7.56
C ARG A 473 -19.77 -0.99 8.76
N PHE A 474 -20.03 -2.28 8.54
CA PHE A 474 -19.66 -3.35 9.45
C PHE A 474 -18.46 -4.10 8.87
N VAL A 475 -17.52 -4.49 9.74
CA VAL A 475 -16.25 -5.11 9.36
C VAL A 475 -16.02 -6.32 10.22
N LEU A 476 -15.97 -7.51 9.63
CA LEU A 476 -15.38 -8.65 10.32
C LEU A 476 -13.86 -8.54 10.17
N ASP A 477 -13.25 -7.98 11.20
CA ASP A 477 -11.84 -7.61 11.19
C ASP A 477 -10.92 -8.83 11.29
N VAL A 478 -9.65 -8.66 10.92
CA VAL A 478 -8.61 -9.69 11.10
C VAL A 478 -8.43 -10.09 12.57
N SER A 479 -8.85 -9.22 13.50
CA SER A 479 -8.89 -9.49 14.94
C SER A 479 -9.99 -10.49 15.35
N GLY A 480 -10.83 -10.96 14.43
CA GLY A 480 -11.99 -11.81 14.72
C GLY A 480 -13.14 -11.09 15.43
N GLN A 481 -13.07 -9.75 15.55
CA GLN A 481 -14.17 -8.96 16.05
C GLN A 481 -15.01 -8.42 14.88
N ILE A 482 -16.33 -8.48 15.02
CA ILE A 482 -17.21 -7.65 14.18
C ILE A 482 -17.18 -6.23 14.74
N LYS A 483 -16.92 -5.25 13.88
CA LYS A 483 -16.76 -3.82 14.24
C LYS A 483 -17.73 -2.97 13.42
N GLN A 484 -18.46 -2.08 14.08
CA GLN A 484 -19.28 -1.07 13.40
C GLN A 484 -18.52 0.26 13.36
N TYR A 485 -18.38 0.83 12.15
CA TYR A 485 -17.79 2.14 11.95
C TYR A 485 -18.82 3.12 11.40
N THR A 486 -18.86 4.32 11.98
CA THR A 486 -19.50 5.51 11.39
C THR A 486 -18.39 6.50 11.05
N LEU A 487 -18.27 6.86 9.77
CA LEU A 487 -17.15 7.62 9.22
C LEU A 487 -15.83 6.90 9.53
N ARG A 488 -15.07 7.40 10.52
CA ARG A 488 -13.82 6.80 11.01
C ARG A 488 -13.90 6.31 12.44
N ASN A 489 -15.01 6.57 13.11
CA ASN A 489 -15.15 6.28 14.53
C ASN A 489 -15.69 4.86 14.69
N LEU A 490 -14.98 4.06 15.48
CA LEU A 490 -15.49 2.78 15.97
C LEU A 490 -16.66 3.08 16.90
N VAL A 491 -17.84 2.59 16.56
CA VAL A 491 -19.05 2.72 17.38
C VAL A 491 -19.04 1.64 18.46
N TRP A 492 -18.83 0.39 18.04
CA TRP A 492 -18.70 -0.76 18.92
C TRP A 492 -18.00 -1.92 18.21
N SER A 493 -17.58 -2.91 19.02
CA SER A 493 -17.00 -4.17 18.55
C SER A 493 -17.48 -5.33 19.39
N GLN A 494 -17.64 -6.50 18.77
CA GLN A 494 -18.01 -7.75 19.44
C GLN A 494 -17.07 -8.91 19.02
N PRO A 495 -16.56 -9.74 19.96
CA PRO A 495 -16.60 -9.54 21.42
C PRO A 495 -16.00 -8.18 21.84
N LYS A 496 -16.36 -7.68 23.03
CA LYS A 496 -15.89 -6.37 23.50
C LYS A 496 -14.38 -6.37 23.80
N GLN A 497 -13.89 -7.43 24.44
CA GLN A 497 -12.46 -7.60 24.69
C GLN A 497 -11.81 -8.37 23.53
N PHE A 498 -10.57 -8.03 23.23
CA PHE A 498 -9.81 -8.65 22.16
C PHE A 498 -9.48 -10.12 22.48
N CYS A 499 -9.13 -10.41 23.73
CA CYS A 499 -8.79 -11.76 24.17
C CYS A 499 -10.01 -12.69 24.39
N ASP A 500 -11.23 -12.16 24.31
CA ASP A 500 -12.46 -12.98 24.28
C ASP A 500 -12.66 -13.64 22.90
N VAL A 501 -11.93 -13.21 21.86
CA VAL A 501 -11.97 -13.83 20.54
C VAL A 501 -11.31 -15.21 20.61
N HIS A 502 -12.10 -16.24 20.35
CA HIS A 502 -11.61 -17.62 20.37
C HIS A 502 -10.50 -17.83 19.32
N GLY A 503 -9.38 -18.40 19.76
CA GLY A 503 -8.29 -18.84 18.88
C GLY A 503 -7.45 -17.71 18.25
N ILE A 504 -7.56 -16.46 18.70
CA ILE A 504 -6.85 -15.31 18.10
C ILE A 504 -5.31 -15.45 18.12
N CYS A 505 -4.75 -16.07 19.16
CA CYS A 505 -3.30 -16.28 19.29
C CYS A 505 -2.81 -17.65 18.83
N GLY A 506 -3.71 -18.47 18.28
CA GLY A 506 -3.39 -19.83 17.87
C GLY A 506 -2.94 -20.76 19.02
N PRO A 507 -2.53 -21.99 18.70
CA PRO A 507 -2.08 -22.96 19.70
C PRO A 507 -0.84 -22.47 20.46
N PHE A 508 -0.82 -22.66 21.79
CA PHE A 508 0.29 -22.26 22.68
C PHE A 508 0.64 -20.76 22.65
N GLY A 509 -0.22 -19.91 22.07
CA GLY A 509 -0.15 -18.47 22.18
C GLY A 509 -0.99 -17.95 23.34
N ASN A 510 -0.50 -16.92 24.00
CA ASN A 510 -1.19 -16.17 25.04
C ASN A 510 -1.66 -14.83 24.49
N CYS A 511 -2.88 -14.43 24.85
CA CYS A 511 -3.43 -13.14 24.49
C CYS A 511 -3.22 -12.14 25.63
N ASN A 512 -2.59 -11.01 25.33
CA ASN A 512 -2.42 -9.92 26.26
C ASN A 512 -3.45 -8.81 25.96
N GLN A 513 -4.41 -8.64 26.88
CA GLN A 513 -5.52 -7.70 26.73
C GLN A 513 -5.08 -6.24 26.85
N ASP A 514 -3.98 -5.95 27.55
CA ASP A 514 -3.47 -4.59 27.73
C ASP A 514 -2.72 -4.12 26.48
N THR A 515 -1.90 -5.00 25.89
CA THR A 515 -1.14 -4.68 24.68
C THR A 515 -1.88 -4.99 23.39
N LEU A 516 -3.01 -5.71 23.46
CA LEU A 516 -3.78 -6.23 22.32
C LEU A 516 -2.92 -7.05 21.36
N LYS A 517 -2.05 -7.91 21.92
CA LYS A 517 -1.08 -8.71 21.16
C LYS A 517 -1.06 -10.15 21.62
N CYS A 518 -0.58 -10.99 20.72
CA CYS A 518 -0.30 -12.39 20.99
C CYS A 518 1.19 -12.59 21.26
N GLU A 519 1.48 -13.39 22.28
CA GLU A 519 2.83 -13.74 22.72
C GLU A 519 2.91 -15.25 22.94
N CYS A 520 4.06 -15.87 22.65
CA CYS A 520 4.22 -17.29 22.93
C CYS A 520 4.38 -17.56 24.42
N LEU A 521 3.83 -18.68 24.89
CA LEU A 521 4.07 -19.15 26.24
C LEU A 521 5.57 -19.40 26.49
N PRO A 522 6.05 -19.29 27.75
CA PRO A 522 7.45 -19.56 28.08
C PRO A 522 7.93 -20.92 27.55
N GLY A 523 9.04 -20.92 26.80
CA GLY A 523 9.60 -22.12 26.17
C GLY A 523 9.06 -22.43 24.76
N PHE A 524 8.15 -21.61 24.25
CA PHE A 524 7.64 -21.66 22.89
C PHE A 524 8.11 -20.45 22.07
N VAL A 525 8.17 -20.62 20.76
CA VAL A 525 8.52 -19.61 19.75
C VAL A 525 7.48 -19.62 18.64
N GLU A 526 7.38 -18.51 17.92
CA GLU A 526 6.44 -18.33 16.82
C GLU A 526 6.63 -19.43 15.76
N ARG A 527 5.53 -20.08 15.35
CA ARG A 527 5.59 -21.14 14.33
C ARG A 527 6.01 -20.60 12.97
N TYR A 528 5.46 -19.44 12.61
CA TYR A 528 5.71 -18.74 11.36
C TYR A 528 6.05 -17.28 11.68
N PRO A 529 7.32 -16.95 11.98
CA PRO A 529 7.73 -15.60 12.38
C PRO A 529 7.37 -14.52 11.34
N SER A 530 7.40 -14.87 10.05
CA SER A 530 7.00 -13.99 8.96
C SER A 530 5.54 -13.56 9.06
N ASP A 531 4.63 -14.48 9.39
CA ASP A 531 3.19 -14.21 9.48
C ASP A 531 2.89 -13.36 10.72
N TRP A 532 3.59 -13.63 11.83
CA TRP A 532 3.48 -12.86 13.08
C TRP A 532 3.88 -11.39 12.88
N ASN A 533 4.93 -11.13 12.09
CA ASN A 533 5.33 -9.78 11.68
C ASN A 533 4.24 -9.04 10.89
N PHE A 534 3.38 -9.77 10.19
CA PHE A 534 2.20 -9.24 9.49
C PHE A 534 0.93 -9.32 10.34
N THR A 535 1.07 -9.43 11.67
CA THR A 535 -0.03 -9.49 12.65
C THR A 535 -0.96 -10.70 12.48
N ASP A 536 -0.49 -11.77 11.84
CA ASP A 536 -1.18 -13.06 11.77
C ASP A 536 -0.57 -14.04 12.78
N SER A 537 -1.24 -14.16 13.94
CA SER A 537 -0.89 -15.08 15.02
C SER A 537 -1.66 -16.40 14.98
N THR A 538 -2.47 -16.64 13.94
CA THR A 538 -3.37 -17.81 13.91
C THR A 538 -2.61 -19.14 13.84
N GLY A 539 -1.38 -19.12 13.32
CA GLY A 539 -0.48 -20.28 13.30
C GLY A 539 0.06 -20.71 14.67
N GLY A 540 -0.07 -19.85 15.69
CA GLY A 540 0.37 -20.10 17.06
C GLY A 540 1.87 -20.31 17.21
N CYS A 541 2.22 -21.04 18.27
CA CYS A 541 3.59 -21.23 18.71
C CYS A 541 3.98 -22.71 18.71
N ILE A 542 5.27 -22.97 18.58
CA ILE A 542 5.89 -24.29 18.67
C ILE A 542 6.99 -24.29 19.73
N ARG A 543 7.29 -25.46 20.29
CA ARG A 543 8.31 -25.57 21.34
C ARG A 543 9.70 -25.24 20.77
N ASN A 544 10.48 -24.44 21.50
CA ASN A 544 11.82 -24.02 21.05
C ASN A 544 12.86 -25.16 21.05
N SER A 545 12.63 -26.23 21.81
CA SER A 545 13.56 -27.35 21.97
C SER A 545 12.86 -28.70 21.80
N SER A 546 13.59 -29.69 21.29
CA SER A 546 13.13 -31.07 21.24
C SER A 546 12.89 -31.59 22.66
N TRP A 547 11.70 -32.15 22.88
CA TRP A 547 11.32 -32.70 24.18
C TRP A 547 11.41 -34.21 24.16
N GLU A 548 12.16 -34.78 25.09
CA GLU A 548 12.18 -36.21 25.37
C GLU A 548 11.27 -36.48 26.58
N CYS A 549 10.20 -37.23 26.37
CA CYS A 549 9.27 -37.64 27.41
C CYS A 549 9.97 -38.59 28.39
N GLY A 550 9.82 -38.35 29.71
CA GLY A 550 10.37 -39.21 30.76
C GLY A 550 11.68 -38.72 31.40
N LEU A 551 12.34 -37.70 30.84
CA LEU A 551 13.39 -36.95 31.55
C LEU A 551 12.75 -35.93 32.52
N ARG A 552 13.44 -35.59 33.62
CA ARG A 552 13.03 -34.58 34.65
C ARG A 552 12.96 -33.15 34.09
N ASN A 553 12.18 -32.94 33.04
CA ASN A 553 11.83 -31.63 32.53
C ASN A 553 10.59 -31.17 33.28
N GLY A 554 10.72 -30.08 34.05
CA GLY A 554 9.63 -29.54 34.86
C GLY A 554 8.62 -28.74 34.06
N PHE A 555 7.48 -28.43 34.69
CA PHE A 555 6.52 -27.45 34.18
C PHE A 555 6.88 -26.06 34.69
N SER A 556 6.66 -25.05 33.85
CA SER A 556 6.74 -23.65 34.26
C SER A 556 5.34 -23.18 34.67
N PRO A 557 5.14 -22.62 35.87
CA PRO A 557 3.86 -22.05 36.25
C PRO A 557 3.55 -20.84 35.36
N ILE A 558 2.33 -20.77 34.85
CA ILE A 558 1.85 -19.66 34.02
C ILE A 558 0.59 -19.10 34.68
N PRO A 559 0.49 -17.78 34.91
CA PRO A 559 -0.75 -17.18 35.34
C PRO A 559 -1.76 -17.25 34.18
N ILE A 560 -2.89 -17.90 34.41
CA ILE A 560 -3.97 -18.03 33.43
C ILE A 560 -5.27 -17.44 34.02
N SER A 561 -6.00 -16.68 33.20
CA SER A 561 -7.34 -16.20 33.54
C SER A 561 -8.43 -17.21 33.18
N LYS A 562 -8.16 -18.08 32.19
CA LYS A 562 -9.06 -19.12 31.69
C LYS A 562 -8.25 -20.34 31.28
N LEU A 563 -8.72 -21.53 31.65
CA LEU A 563 -8.13 -22.79 31.20
C LEU A 563 -8.34 -23.00 29.69
N PRO A 564 -7.42 -23.71 29.01
CA PRO A 564 -7.65 -24.14 27.64
C PRO A 564 -8.98 -24.90 27.51
N GLU A 565 -9.59 -24.87 26.33
CA GLU A 565 -10.82 -25.61 26.07
C GLU A 565 -10.59 -27.12 26.11
N ASP A 566 -11.63 -27.86 26.50
CA ASP A 566 -11.67 -29.33 26.59
C ASP A 566 -10.56 -29.98 27.46
N PRO A 567 -10.41 -29.55 28.73
CA PRO A 567 -9.42 -30.12 29.63
C PRO A 567 -9.69 -31.61 29.93
N GLN A 568 -8.63 -32.41 30.06
CA GLN A 568 -8.74 -33.83 30.38
C GLN A 568 -8.73 -34.04 31.90
N SER A 569 -9.91 -34.26 32.46
CA SER A 569 -10.02 -34.49 33.90
C SER A 569 -9.39 -35.82 34.34
N ARG A 570 -8.69 -35.80 35.48
CA ARG A 570 -8.16 -37.01 36.14
C ARG A 570 -8.47 -37.02 37.64
N GLU A 571 -8.83 -38.19 38.16
CA GLU A 571 -9.05 -38.38 39.58
C GLU A 571 -7.71 -38.50 40.33
N VAL A 572 -7.25 -37.39 40.88
CA VAL A 572 -6.08 -37.32 41.77
C VAL A 572 -6.37 -36.40 42.94
N ASN A 573 -5.77 -36.68 44.08
CA ASN A 573 -6.10 -36.08 45.37
C ASN A 573 -5.18 -34.90 45.79
N SER A 574 -4.22 -34.50 44.95
CA SER A 574 -3.35 -33.35 45.22
C SER A 574 -2.75 -32.76 43.93
N ALA A 575 -2.27 -31.53 44.01
CA ALA A 575 -1.58 -30.85 42.91
C ALA A 575 -0.28 -31.58 42.50
N GLU A 576 0.44 -32.17 43.44
CA GLU A 576 1.66 -32.96 43.19
C GLU A 576 1.33 -34.27 42.45
N SER A 577 0.21 -34.90 42.81
CA SER A 577 -0.29 -36.09 42.11
C SER A 577 -0.74 -35.75 40.69
N CYS A 578 -1.35 -34.58 40.49
CA CYS A 578 -1.72 -34.07 39.17
C CYS A 578 -0.50 -33.80 38.28
N ASN A 579 0.51 -33.11 38.83
CA ASN A 579 1.80 -32.92 38.17
C ASN A 579 2.42 -34.26 37.75
N SER A 580 2.52 -35.20 38.70
CA SER A 580 3.11 -36.52 38.46
C SER A 580 2.34 -37.32 37.39
N ALA A 581 1.01 -37.19 37.35
CA ALA A 581 0.18 -37.83 36.33
C ALA A 581 0.43 -37.26 34.93
N CYS A 582 0.59 -35.93 34.83
CA CYS A 582 0.93 -35.25 33.59
C CYS A 582 2.33 -35.63 33.11
N GLN A 583 3.35 -35.63 33.99
CA GLN A 583 4.73 -36.01 33.62
C GLN A 583 4.84 -37.44 33.06
N LYS A 584 4.01 -38.36 33.55
CA LYS A 584 3.96 -39.75 33.07
C LYS A 584 3.25 -39.91 31.73
N THR A 585 2.53 -38.88 31.28
CA THR A 585 1.71 -38.93 30.07
C THR A 585 2.36 -38.08 28.98
N CYS A 586 2.95 -38.71 27.96
CA CYS A 586 3.71 -37.97 26.95
C CYS A 586 2.86 -37.00 26.09
N SER A 587 1.54 -37.16 26.05
CA SER A 587 0.64 -36.23 25.37
C SER A 587 0.20 -35.06 26.25
N CYS A 588 0.63 -35.00 27.51
CA CYS A 588 0.23 -33.94 28.45
C CYS A 588 1.18 -32.74 28.32
N TYR A 589 0.63 -31.60 27.91
CA TYR A 589 1.39 -30.37 27.69
C TYR A 589 1.37 -29.41 28.89
N GLY A 590 0.43 -29.59 29.81
CA GLY A 590 0.26 -28.78 31.01
C GLY A 590 -0.81 -29.40 31.91
N TYR A 591 -0.87 -28.94 33.16
CA TYR A 591 -1.88 -29.38 34.11
C TYR A 591 -2.35 -28.19 34.95
N ALA A 592 -3.58 -28.29 35.46
CA ALA A 592 -4.11 -27.39 36.49
C ALA A 592 -4.78 -28.21 37.61
N TYR A 593 -4.73 -27.69 38.83
CA TYR A 593 -5.39 -28.32 39.96
C TYR A 593 -6.28 -27.30 40.67
N GLU A 594 -7.59 -27.44 40.54
CA GLU A 594 -8.59 -26.52 41.06
C GLU A 594 -9.78 -27.30 41.64
N ASN A 595 -10.35 -26.84 42.77
CA ASN A 595 -11.52 -27.44 43.41
C ASN A 595 -11.43 -28.96 43.62
N ALA A 596 -10.26 -29.43 44.07
CA ALA A 596 -9.93 -30.85 44.26
C ALA A 596 -9.99 -31.72 42.98
N SER A 597 -9.92 -31.09 41.80
CA SER A 597 -9.91 -31.75 40.50
C SER A 597 -8.64 -31.41 39.72
N CYS A 598 -8.10 -32.40 39.00
CA CYS A 598 -6.96 -32.24 38.10
C CYS A 598 -7.43 -32.17 36.66
N GLN A 599 -6.93 -31.18 35.93
CA GLN A 599 -7.28 -30.88 34.54
C GLN A 599 -6.07 -30.76 33.64
#